data_AF-A0A2M7XRG4-F1
#
_entry.id   AF-A0A2M7XRG4-F1
#
_cell.length_a   1.000
_cell.length_b   1.000
_cell.length_c   1.000
_cell.angle_alpha   90.00
_cell.angle_beta   90.00
_cell.angle_gamma   90.00
#
_symmetry.space_group_name_H-M   'P 1'
#
loop_
_entity.id
_entity.type
_entity.pdbx_description
1 polymer ?
#
loop_
_entity_poly.entity_id
_entity_poly.type
_entity_poly.pdbx_seq_one_letter_code
_entity_poly.pdbx_strand_id
1 'polypeptide(L)'
;MILTMMSCSPESLFLDHWNNDTESAFNRTESPYEDSPNAVILFELENLAINRHDWEIVRTRHVRIQIFTEEGKESANIRIPFYHDDNISLIKAQTILPNGERIKLKSSQIFEEGVKDGWRYKTFAIPGVEARCIIEYQYQLRSDRLALIEPKFFQGYLHNEYSKFSVTLPKGFNYTASVRNPISANTEPRKEEVFTPEGDYVYYIWAYKNIPAVRDEPYMYNRYDHLFSIYMQLLSYQDPHNKITFIKTWDDLASKIKKEYKSYLEPTRKFKGLLAKIEADSAEATPTPEQIYRFVQERVIRKSRNSLYAREANEVIDEMRASKVERNLLFLGLL
;
A
#
# COMPACT_ATOMS: atom_id res chain seq x y z
N MET A 1 12.93 -18.16 24.51
CA MET A 1 11.46 -18.27 24.31
C MET A 1 10.80 -17.61 25.51
N ILE A 2 10.66 -16.29 25.47
CA ILE A 2 9.92 -15.54 26.49
C ILE A 2 8.78 -14.85 25.74
N LEU A 3 7.60 -15.44 25.86
CA LEU A 3 6.33 -14.81 25.51
C LEU A 3 6.08 -13.76 26.59
N THR A 4 6.37 -12.49 26.31
CA THR A 4 5.95 -11.41 27.21
C THR A 4 4.46 -11.21 26.98
N MET A 5 3.64 -11.74 27.90
CA MET A 5 2.20 -11.53 27.91
C MET A 5 1.90 -10.04 28.06
N MET A 6 1.42 -9.44 26.98
CA MET A 6 0.82 -8.11 26.97
C MET A 6 -0.44 -8.14 27.83
N SER A 7 -0.55 -7.24 28.80
CA SER A 7 -1.80 -6.92 29.48
C SER A 7 -2.71 -6.16 28.50
N CYS A 8 -3.27 -6.90 27.56
CA CYS A 8 -4.41 -6.51 26.76
C CYS A 8 -5.68 -6.99 27.50
N SER A 9 -6.78 -6.24 27.41
CA SER A 9 -8.09 -6.68 27.92
C SER A 9 -8.35 -8.15 27.57
N PRO A 10 -9.01 -8.96 28.42
CA PRO A 10 -9.15 -10.39 28.20
C PRO A 10 -9.72 -10.77 26.82
N GLU A 11 -10.53 -9.91 26.18
CA GLU A 11 -11.05 -10.14 24.82
C GLU A 11 -9.98 -10.12 23.70
N SER A 12 -8.91 -9.32 23.82
CA SER A 12 -7.93 -9.16 22.73
C SER A 12 -6.81 -10.21 22.73
N LEU A 13 -6.61 -10.92 23.84
CA LEU A 13 -5.67 -12.04 23.92
C LEU A 13 -6.15 -13.28 23.13
N PHE A 14 -7.46 -13.40 22.86
CA PHE A 14 -8.04 -14.53 22.13
C PHE A 14 -8.07 -14.36 20.61
N LEU A 15 -7.71 -13.21 20.05
CA LEU A 15 -7.80 -12.98 18.59
C LEU A 15 -6.46 -13.14 17.85
N ASP A 16 -5.33 -13.07 18.57
CA ASP A 16 -4.00 -12.87 17.97
C ASP A 16 -3.26 -14.15 17.54
N HIS A 17 -3.81 -15.34 17.75
CA HIS A 17 -3.14 -16.59 17.40
C HIS A 17 -3.91 -17.40 16.36
N TRP A 18 -3.14 -17.95 15.42
CA TRP A 18 -3.62 -18.92 14.45
C TRP A 18 -4.29 -20.11 15.15
N ASN A 19 -5.47 -20.52 14.69
CA ASN A 19 -6.32 -21.55 15.29
C ASN A 19 -6.95 -21.21 16.66
N ASN A 20 -7.03 -19.94 17.07
CA ASN A 20 -7.83 -19.57 18.23
C ASN A 20 -9.31 -19.92 18.05
N ASP A 21 -10.03 -20.03 19.18
CA ASP A 21 -11.43 -20.44 19.26
C ASP A 21 -12.33 -19.67 18.27
N THR A 22 -13.26 -20.41 17.66
CA THR A 22 -14.21 -19.96 16.64
C THR A 22 -15.65 -20.31 17.00
N GLU A 23 -15.90 -21.02 18.10
CA GLU A 23 -17.23 -21.52 18.45
C GLU A 23 -18.25 -20.38 18.56
N SER A 24 -17.85 -19.25 19.18
CA SER A 24 -18.72 -18.09 19.35
C SER A 24 -19.16 -17.43 18.03
N ALA A 25 -18.36 -17.53 16.98
CA ALA A 25 -18.69 -16.96 15.67
C ALA A 25 -19.81 -17.76 14.97
N PHE A 26 -19.88 -19.08 15.15
CA PHE A 26 -20.91 -19.92 14.53
C PHE A 26 -22.29 -19.79 15.16
N ASN A 27 -22.43 -19.04 16.27
CA ASN A 27 -23.73 -18.73 16.87
C ASN A 27 -24.63 -17.89 15.95
N ARG A 28 -24.05 -17.19 14.97
CA ARG A 28 -24.79 -16.37 14.00
C ARG A 28 -24.97 -17.13 12.70
N THR A 29 -26.22 -17.29 12.29
CA THR A 29 -26.59 -17.96 11.03
C THR A 29 -26.64 -17.01 9.84
N GLU A 30 -26.80 -15.73 10.11
CA GLU A 30 -26.90 -14.63 9.14
C GLU A 30 -26.02 -13.46 9.59
N SER A 31 -25.64 -12.60 8.65
CA SER A 31 -24.87 -11.39 8.97
C SER A 31 -25.74 -10.41 9.75
N PRO A 32 -25.23 -9.83 10.86
CA PRO A 32 -25.92 -8.75 11.57
C PRO A 32 -25.75 -7.38 10.89
N TYR A 33 -25.03 -7.31 9.76
CA TYR A 33 -24.64 -6.06 9.12
C TYR A 33 -25.24 -5.93 7.72
N GLU A 34 -26.13 -4.95 7.53
CA GLU A 34 -26.80 -4.68 6.25
C GLU A 34 -25.83 -4.25 5.14
N ASP A 35 -24.72 -3.61 5.50
CA ASP A 35 -23.66 -3.22 4.57
C ASP A 35 -22.81 -4.42 4.11
N SER A 36 -22.96 -5.58 4.74
CA SER A 36 -22.20 -6.81 4.49
C SER A 36 -23.03 -8.08 4.75
N PRO A 37 -24.09 -8.33 3.96
CA PRO A 37 -25.02 -9.43 4.21
C PRO A 37 -24.41 -10.82 3.96
N ASN A 38 -23.42 -10.91 3.06
CA ASN A 38 -22.91 -12.19 2.56
C ASN A 38 -21.68 -12.72 3.32
N ALA A 39 -20.85 -11.80 3.86
CA ALA A 39 -19.63 -12.13 4.57
C ALA A 39 -19.20 -10.97 5.46
N VAL A 40 -18.51 -11.24 6.58
CA VAL A 40 -18.05 -10.23 7.55
C VAL A 40 -16.62 -10.55 7.97
N ILE A 41 -15.75 -9.53 8.02
CA ILE A 41 -14.42 -9.68 8.61
C ILE A 41 -14.58 -9.67 10.12
N LEU A 42 -14.34 -10.81 10.76
CA LEU A 42 -14.34 -10.92 12.23
C LEU A 42 -13.13 -10.20 12.81
N PHE A 43 -11.98 -10.35 12.16
CA PHE A 43 -10.83 -9.52 12.45
C PHE A 43 -9.86 -9.41 11.29
N GLU A 44 -9.11 -8.31 11.31
CA GLU A 44 -7.90 -8.10 10.51
C GLU A 44 -6.78 -7.57 11.39
N LEU A 45 -5.74 -8.38 11.56
CA LEU A 45 -4.56 -8.05 12.34
C LEU A 45 -3.39 -7.84 11.39
N GLU A 46 -2.71 -6.73 11.55
CA GLU A 46 -1.54 -6.41 10.75
C GLU A 46 -0.41 -5.93 11.65
N ASN A 47 0.74 -6.60 11.56
CA ASN A 47 1.95 -6.25 12.27
C ASN A 47 3.04 -5.87 11.25
N LEU A 48 3.59 -4.67 11.38
CA LEU A 48 4.72 -4.20 10.61
C LEU A 48 5.91 -4.02 11.56
N ALA A 49 7.02 -4.69 11.28
CA ALA A 49 8.25 -4.52 12.04
C ALA A 49 9.40 -4.17 11.10
N ILE A 50 10.30 -3.29 11.53
CA ILE A 50 11.60 -3.14 10.86
C ILE A 50 12.61 -3.98 11.63
N ASN A 51 13.21 -4.95 10.96
CA ASN A 51 14.22 -5.81 11.54
C ASN A 51 15.56 -5.05 11.62
N ARG A 52 16.25 -5.09 12.77
CA ARG A 52 17.54 -4.41 12.97
C ARG A 52 18.71 -5.08 12.27
N HIS A 53 18.60 -6.37 11.96
CA HIS A 53 19.71 -7.14 11.40
C HIS A 53 19.92 -6.86 9.91
N ASP A 54 18.83 -6.85 9.14
CA ASP A 54 18.82 -6.72 7.68
C ASP A 54 18.14 -5.43 7.20
N TRP A 55 17.57 -4.63 8.11
CA TRP A 55 16.81 -3.42 7.81
C TRP A 55 15.65 -3.65 6.84
N GLU A 56 15.08 -4.85 6.87
CA GLU A 56 13.87 -5.16 6.11
C GLU A 56 12.61 -4.81 6.91
N ILE A 57 11.59 -4.36 6.19
CA ILE A 57 10.22 -4.36 6.67
C ILE A 57 9.70 -5.80 6.60
N VAL A 58 9.19 -6.29 7.72
CA VAL A 58 8.42 -7.52 7.81
C VAL A 58 6.98 -7.16 8.16
N ARG A 59 6.06 -7.35 7.22
CA ARG A 59 4.63 -7.09 7.39
C ARG A 59 3.86 -8.40 7.40
N THR A 60 3.28 -8.76 8.53
CA THR A 60 2.44 -9.95 8.69
C THR A 60 0.99 -9.52 8.75
N ARG A 61 0.14 -10.14 7.91
CA ARG A 61 -1.32 -9.89 7.88
C ARG A 61 -2.05 -11.18 8.18
N HIS A 62 -3.00 -11.14 9.11
CA HIS A 62 -3.84 -12.27 9.53
C HIS A 62 -5.31 -11.82 9.52
N VAL A 63 -6.12 -12.52 8.75
CA VAL A 63 -7.52 -12.15 8.50
C VAL A 63 -8.41 -13.35 8.75
N ARG A 64 -9.56 -13.11 9.36
CA ARG A 64 -10.64 -14.08 9.53
C ARG A 64 -11.96 -13.50 9.05
N ILE A 65 -12.65 -14.22 8.18
CA ILE A 65 -13.90 -13.79 7.55
C ILE A 65 -14.94 -14.88 7.76
N GLN A 66 -16.10 -14.52 8.28
CA GLN A 66 -17.26 -15.41 8.34
C GLN A 66 -18.07 -15.28 7.04
N ILE A 67 -18.39 -16.42 6.43
CA ILE A 67 -19.18 -16.52 5.21
C ILE A 67 -20.60 -16.93 5.59
N PHE A 68 -21.60 -16.15 5.18
CA PHE A 68 -23.00 -16.42 5.51
C PHE A 68 -23.76 -17.05 4.34
N THR A 69 -23.46 -16.65 3.10
CA THR A 69 -24.18 -17.07 1.91
C THR A 69 -23.27 -17.63 0.82
N GLU A 70 -23.85 -18.19 -0.24
CA GLU A 70 -23.12 -18.67 -1.42
C GLU A 70 -22.38 -17.54 -2.15
N GLU A 71 -22.98 -16.35 -2.21
CA GLU A 71 -22.34 -15.16 -2.79
C GLU A 71 -21.11 -14.72 -1.98
N GLY A 72 -21.12 -14.93 -0.67
CA GLY A 72 -20.01 -14.58 0.22
C GLY A 72 -18.71 -15.32 -0.10
N LYS A 73 -18.80 -16.47 -0.79
CA LYS A 73 -17.67 -17.31 -1.21
C LYS A 73 -16.66 -16.57 -2.07
N GLU A 74 -17.04 -15.49 -2.75
CA GLU A 74 -16.10 -14.65 -3.51
C GLU A 74 -14.94 -14.15 -2.64
N SER A 75 -15.19 -13.91 -1.34
CA SER A 75 -14.19 -13.48 -0.36
C SER A 75 -13.05 -14.49 -0.14
N ALA A 76 -13.22 -15.74 -0.59
CA ALA A 76 -12.20 -16.78 -0.52
C ALA A 76 -11.16 -16.74 -1.65
N ASN A 77 -11.38 -15.93 -2.68
CA ASN A 77 -10.43 -15.72 -3.77
C ASN A 77 -9.45 -14.62 -3.37
N ILE A 78 -8.29 -15.02 -2.86
CA ILE A 78 -7.29 -14.09 -2.32
C ILE A 78 -6.29 -13.74 -3.41
N ARG A 79 -6.07 -12.43 -3.59
CA ARG A 79 -5.08 -11.86 -4.51
C ARG A 79 -4.22 -10.85 -3.77
N ILE A 80 -2.95 -11.18 -3.56
CA ILE A 80 -1.99 -10.37 -2.80
C ILE A 80 -1.04 -9.69 -3.79
N PRO A 81 -1.16 -8.37 -4.01
CA PRO A 81 -0.18 -7.62 -4.79
C PRO A 81 1.13 -7.48 -4.02
N PHE A 82 2.25 -7.56 -4.73
CA PHE A 82 3.57 -7.22 -4.21
C PHE A 82 4.48 -6.77 -5.35
N TYR A 83 5.50 -5.98 -5.05
CA TYR A 83 6.49 -5.61 -6.06
C TYR A 83 7.48 -6.74 -6.29
N HIS A 84 8.10 -6.79 -7.46
CA HIS A 84 9.00 -7.87 -7.88
C HIS A 84 10.22 -8.11 -6.98
N ASP A 85 10.68 -7.05 -6.30
CA ASP A 85 11.78 -7.10 -5.34
C ASP A 85 11.32 -7.43 -3.90
N ASP A 86 10.01 -7.50 -3.67
CA ASP A 86 9.47 -7.99 -2.41
C ASP A 86 9.31 -9.51 -2.41
N ASN A 87 9.21 -10.07 -1.21
CA ASN A 87 8.91 -11.48 -1.03
C ASN A 87 7.63 -11.69 -0.22
N ILE A 88 6.68 -12.44 -0.78
CA ILE A 88 5.54 -12.97 -0.04
C ILE A 88 5.85 -14.42 0.37
N SER A 89 5.78 -14.68 1.67
CA SER A 89 6.06 -15.97 2.27
C SER A 89 5.09 -16.31 3.39
N LEU A 90 5.26 -17.50 3.99
CA LEU A 90 4.48 -17.97 5.13
C LEU A 90 2.95 -17.91 4.92
N ILE A 91 2.51 -18.08 3.66
CA ILE A 91 1.10 -18.13 3.32
C ILE A 91 0.50 -19.39 3.95
N LYS A 92 -0.53 -19.17 4.77
CA LYS A 92 -1.39 -20.22 5.30
C LYS A 92 -2.83 -19.77 5.11
N ALA A 93 -3.70 -20.68 4.69
CA ALA A 93 -5.12 -20.42 4.65
C ALA A 93 -5.89 -21.70 4.97
N GLN A 94 -7.09 -21.55 5.52
CA GLN A 94 -7.98 -22.65 5.81
C GLN A 94 -9.43 -22.21 5.82
N THR A 95 -10.31 -23.15 5.51
CA THR A 95 -11.73 -23.07 5.86
C THR A 95 -11.94 -23.80 7.17
N ILE A 96 -12.77 -23.24 8.04
CA ILE A 96 -13.22 -23.80 9.32
C ILE A 96 -14.74 -23.99 9.19
N LEU A 97 -15.20 -25.23 9.31
CA LEU A 97 -16.61 -25.59 9.20
C LEU A 97 -17.30 -25.52 10.59
N PRO A 98 -18.64 -25.45 10.64
CA PRO A 98 -19.38 -25.41 11.92
C PRO A 98 -19.11 -26.59 12.86
N ASN A 99 -18.75 -27.75 12.30
CA ASN A 99 -18.39 -28.95 13.07
C ASN A 99 -16.94 -28.92 13.62
N GLY A 100 -16.19 -27.83 13.38
CA GLY A 100 -14.79 -27.67 13.78
C GLY A 100 -13.78 -28.26 12.80
N GLU A 101 -14.22 -28.90 11.71
CA GLU A 101 -13.33 -29.42 10.67
C GLU A 101 -12.57 -28.28 9.97
N ARG A 102 -11.29 -28.51 9.66
CA ARG A 102 -10.40 -27.52 9.05
C ARG A 102 -9.83 -28.03 7.73
N ILE A 103 -10.21 -27.38 6.64
CA ILE A 103 -9.74 -27.70 5.29
C ILE A 103 -8.65 -26.71 4.91
N LYS A 104 -7.39 -27.18 4.89
CA LYS A 104 -6.21 -26.33 4.70
C LYS A 104 -5.85 -26.17 3.23
N LEU A 105 -5.43 -24.96 2.87
CA LEU A 105 -4.79 -24.65 1.59
C LEU A 105 -3.44 -25.39 1.49
N LYS A 106 -3.22 -26.08 0.36
CA LYS A 106 -1.94 -26.69 0.02
C LYS A 106 -1.06 -25.70 -0.72
N SER A 107 0.26 -25.80 -0.56
CA SER A 107 1.21 -24.93 -1.25
C SER A 107 1.10 -25.00 -2.78
N SER A 108 0.74 -26.16 -3.33
CA SER A 108 0.51 -26.35 -4.77
C SER A 108 -0.70 -25.60 -5.32
N GLN A 109 -1.55 -25.04 -4.46
CA GLN A 109 -2.72 -24.25 -4.83
C GLN A 109 -2.44 -22.74 -4.78
N ILE A 110 -1.20 -22.35 -4.49
CA ILE A 110 -0.76 -20.96 -4.50
C ILE A 110 -0.06 -20.71 -5.83
N PHE A 111 -0.66 -19.82 -6.62
CA PHE A 111 -0.15 -19.43 -7.92
C PHE A 111 0.51 -18.06 -7.82
N GLU A 112 1.38 -17.79 -8.79
CA GLU A 112 1.96 -16.47 -8.96
C GLU A 112 1.74 -15.99 -10.38
N GLU A 113 1.24 -14.77 -10.51
CA GLU A 113 0.95 -14.12 -11.78
C GLU A 113 1.89 -12.93 -11.96
N GLY A 114 2.59 -12.89 -13.09
CA GLY A 114 3.44 -11.78 -13.48
C GLY A 114 2.64 -10.65 -14.10
N VAL A 115 2.91 -9.40 -13.71
CA VAL A 115 2.24 -8.22 -14.27
C VAL A 115 3.28 -7.17 -14.71
N LYS A 116 2.80 -6.25 -15.54
CA LYS A 116 3.54 -5.12 -16.08
C LYS A 116 3.98 -4.16 -14.96
N ASP A 117 5.04 -3.41 -15.22
CA ASP A 117 5.54 -2.32 -14.35
C ASP A 117 6.03 -2.76 -12.96
N GLY A 118 6.55 -4.00 -12.84
CA GLY A 118 7.25 -4.47 -11.64
C GLY A 118 6.34 -4.99 -10.53
N TRP A 119 5.03 -5.13 -10.77
CA TRP A 119 4.08 -5.75 -9.86
C TRP A 119 3.92 -7.26 -10.15
N ARG A 120 3.73 -8.04 -9.09
CA ARG A 120 3.40 -9.47 -9.10
C ARG A 120 2.23 -9.73 -8.17
N TYR A 121 1.59 -10.88 -8.34
CA TYR A 121 0.48 -11.29 -7.49
C TYR A 121 0.67 -12.72 -7.02
N LYS A 122 0.45 -12.97 -5.72
CA LYS A 122 0.17 -14.32 -5.22
C LYS A 122 -1.33 -14.50 -5.19
N THR A 123 -1.83 -15.55 -5.85
CA THR A 123 -3.26 -15.85 -5.95
C THR A 123 -3.56 -17.25 -5.42
N PHE A 124 -4.67 -17.40 -4.70
CA PHE A 124 -5.17 -18.69 -4.26
C PHE A 124 -6.67 -18.60 -3.93
N ALA A 125 -7.39 -19.70 -4.16
CA ALA A 125 -8.73 -19.88 -3.65
C ALA A 125 -8.67 -20.78 -2.42
N ILE A 126 -9.24 -20.32 -1.30
CA ILE A 126 -9.28 -21.12 -0.07
C ILE A 126 -10.20 -22.34 -0.32
N PRO A 127 -9.76 -23.58 -0.03
CA PRO A 127 -10.51 -24.78 -0.38
C PRO A 127 -11.67 -25.06 0.59
N GLY A 128 -12.72 -25.73 0.11
CA GLY A 128 -13.80 -26.24 0.95
C GLY A 128 -14.75 -25.17 1.51
N VAL A 129 -14.84 -24.02 0.83
CA VAL A 129 -15.66 -22.88 1.27
C VAL A 129 -17.13 -23.14 0.97
N GLU A 130 -17.95 -23.14 2.01
CA GLU A 130 -19.40 -23.28 1.97
C GLU A 130 -20.09 -22.12 2.69
N ALA A 131 -21.40 -21.93 2.46
CA ALA A 131 -22.17 -21.04 3.32
C ALA A 131 -22.04 -21.47 4.79
N ARG A 132 -22.00 -20.51 5.70
CA ARG A 132 -21.82 -20.73 7.15
C ARG A 132 -20.46 -21.31 7.56
N CYS A 133 -19.42 -21.11 6.77
CA CYS A 133 -18.05 -21.40 7.19
C CYS A 133 -17.29 -20.13 7.63
N ILE A 134 -16.10 -20.32 8.17
CA ILE A 134 -15.13 -19.25 8.39
C ILE A 134 -13.93 -19.53 7.51
N ILE A 135 -13.46 -18.51 6.78
CA ILE A 135 -12.15 -18.56 6.13
C ILE A 135 -11.14 -17.77 6.96
N GLU A 136 -9.92 -18.29 7.05
CA GLU A 136 -8.83 -17.69 7.79
C GLU A 136 -7.57 -17.77 6.94
N TYR A 137 -6.85 -16.67 6.79
CA TYR A 137 -5.58 -16.66 6.08
C TYR A 137 -4.57 -15.72 6.73
N GLN A 138 -3.30 -16.05 6.53
CA GLN A 138 -2.16 -15.28 6.99
C GLN A 138 -1.05 -15.33 5.94
N TYR A 139 -0.32 -14.23 5.80
CA TYR A 139 0.92 -14.19 5.00
C TYR A 139 1.90 -13.17 5.58
N GLN A 140 3.15 -13.26 5.12
CA GLN A 140 4.21 -12.31 5.45
C GLN A 140 4.79 -11.70 4.17
N LEU A 141 4.81 -10.37 4.11
CA LEU A 141 5.52 -9.57 3.12
C LEU A 141 6.86 -9.12 3.72
N ARG A 142 7.95 -9.29 2.95
CA ARG A 142 9.27 -8.72 3.23
C ARG A 142 9.63 -7.72 2.16
N SER A 143 10.13 -6.55 2.57
CA SER A 143 10.50 -5.45 1.67
C SER A 143 11.67 -4.66 2.23
N ASP A 144 12.59 -4.21 1.38
CA ASP A 144 13.67 -3.30 1.72
C ASP A 144 13.28 -1.81 1.60
N ARG A 145 12.04 -1.52 1.19
CA ARG A 145 11.56 -0.15 0.92
C ARG A 145 11.15 0.61 2.18
N LEU A 146 12.09 0.87 3.06
CA LEU A 146 11.88 1.64 4.31
C LEU A 146 11.23 3.02 4.07
N ALA A 147 11.52 3.68 2.95
CA ALA A 147 10.92 4.97 2.63
C ALA A 147 9.51 4.88 2.03
N LEU A 148 9.04 3.68 1.66
CA LEU A 148 7.76 3.46 0.98
C LEU A 148 6.99 2.33 1.68
N ILE A 149 6.43 2.64 2.84
CA ILE A 149 5.47 1.76 3.52
C ILE A 149 4.11 1.94 2.86
N GLU A 150 3.53 0.83 2.38
CA GLU A 150 2.17 0.84 1.88
C GLU A 150 1.17 1.25 2.97
N PRO A 151 0.15 2.05 2.64
CA PRO A 151 -0.86 2.48 3.61
C PRO A 151 -1.61 1.28 4.23
N LYS A 152 -2.05 1.44 5.47
CA LYS A 152 -3.06 0.56 6.05
C LYS A 152 -4.44 1.15 5.78
N PHE A 153 -5.28 0.40 5.07
CA PHE A 153 -6.70 0.70 4.93
C PHE A 153 -7.49 -0.10 5.95
N PHE A 154 -8.35 0.56 6.73
CA PHE A 154 -9.20 -0.08 7.75
C PHE A 154 -10.57 -0.46 7.19
N GLN A 155 -11.07 0.32 6.23
CA GLN A 155 -12.32 0.06 5.52
C GLN A 155 -12.07 -0.68 4.20
N GLY A 156 -13.06 -1.47 3.79
CA GLY A 156 -13.06 -2.22 2.55
C GLY A 156 -14.48 -2.56 2.09
N TYR A 157 -14.62 -3.61 1.28
CA TYR A 157 -15.94 -4.06 0.79
C TYR A 157 -16.77 -4.80 1.85
N LEU A 158 -16.14 -5.28 2.92
CA LEU A 158 -16.79 -6.01 3.99
C LEU A 158 -16.70 -5.22 5.29
N HIS A 159 -17.73 -5.35 6.10
CA HIS A 159 -17.77 -4.87 7.47
C HIS A 159 -16.68 -5.56 8.27
N ASN A 160 -15.94 -4.79 9.06
CA ASN A 160 -14.81 -5.29 9.84
C ASN A 160 -15.04 -5.05 11.33
N GLU A 161 -15.35 -6.12 12.05
CA GLU A 161 -15.68 -6.05 13.48
C GLU A 161 -14.49 -5.60 14.33
N TYR A 162 -13.27 -5.96 13.92
CA TYR A 162 -12.06 -5.61 14.63
C TYR A 162 -10.85 -5.52 13.71
N SER A 163 -10.24 -4.34 13.63
CA SER A 163 -8.95 -4.19 12.94
C SER A 163 -7.90 -3.64 13.89
N LYS A 164 -6.73 -4.28 13.88
CA LYS A 164 -5.54 -3.81 14.62
C LYS A 164 -4.36 -3.68 13.68
N PHE A 165 -3.74 -2.52 13.70
CA PHE A 165 -2.49 -2.24 13.01
C PHE A 165 -1.42 -1.90 14.04
N SER A 166 -0.35 -2.70 14.08
CA SER A 166 0.76 -2.54 15.01
C SER A 166 2.05 -2.31 14.25
N VAL A 167 2.84 -1.34 14.69
CA VAL A 167 4.11 -0.99 14.07
C VAL A 167 5.23 -1.02 15.10
N THR A 168 6.29 -1.78 14.84
CA THR A 168 7.47 -1.93 15.68
C THR A 168 8.68 -1.34 14.97
N LEU A 169 9.18 -0.22 15.49
CA LEU A 169 10.31 0.49 14.91
C LEU A 169 11.53 0.39 15.84
N PRO A 170 12.70 -0.01 15.33
CA PRO A 170 13.95 0.20 16.04
C PRO A 170 14.16 1.68 16.35
N LYS A 171 14.61 1.97 17.56
CA LYS A 171 14.97 3.34 17.94
C LYS A 171 16.00 3.90 16.96
N GLY A 172 15.75 5.11 16.49
CA GLY A 172 16.52 5.78 15.44
C GLY A 172 15.69 6.05 14.18
N PHE A 173 14.73 5.18 13.85
CA PHE A 173 13.75 5.48 12.82
C PHE A 173 12.70 6.47 13.33
N ASN A 174 12.51 7.54 12.57
CA ASN A 174 11.48 8.53 12.82
C ASN A 174 10.49 8.53 11.67
N TYR A 175 9.33 7.93 11.89
CA TYR A 175 8.19 7.99 10.98
C TYR A 175 7.14 8.95 11.51
N THR A 176 6.47 9.65 10.60
CA THR A 176 5.18 10.29 10.89
C THR A 176 4.05 9.43 10.35
N ALA A 177 2.90 9.46 11.03
CA ALA A 177 1.67 8.81 10.61
C ALA A 177 0.62 9.88 10.29
N SER A 178 0.07 9.84 9.08
CA SER A 178 -1.04 10.69 8.66
C SER A 178 -2.29 9.84 8.54
N VAL A 179 -3.34 10.25 9.24
CA VAL A 179 -4.65 9.61 9.22
C VAL A 179 -5.54 10.30 8.18
N ARG A 180 -6.25 9.52 7.37
CA ARG A 180 -7.21 10.03 6.38
C ARG A 180 -8.59 9.43 6.62
N ASN A 181 -9.64 10.23 6.46
CA ASN A 181 -11.05 9.84 6.60
C ASN A 181 -11.36 9.03 7.87
N PRO A 182 -11.00 9.53 9.06
CA PRO A 182 -11.20 8.76 10.29
C PRO A 182 -12.68 8.52 10.58
N ILE A 183 -12.99 7.30 11.01
CA ILE A 183 -14.34 6.92 11.48
C ILE A 183 -14.56 7.23 12.97
N SER A 184 -13.51 7.61 13.69
CA SER A 184 -13.52 7.93 15.12
C SER A 184 -12.80 9.23 15.40
N ALA A 185 -13.24 9.96 16.43
CA ALA A 185 -12.60 11.20 16.85
C ALA A 185 -11.18 10.99 17.39
N ASN A 186 -10.94 9.87 18.09
CA ASN A 186 -9.60 9.49 18.51
C ASN A 186 -8.90 8.67 17.42
N THR A 187 -7.79 9.20 16.92
CA THR A 187 -6.97 8.60 15.86
C THR A 187 -5.54 8.37 16.29
N GLU A 188 -5.19 8.78 17.51
CA GLU A 188 -3.84 8.66 18.04
C GLU A 188 -3.53 7.19 18.37
N PRO A 189 -2.33 6.69 18.00
CA PRO A 189 -1.91 5.37 18.41
C PRO A 189 -1.66 5.31 19.91
N ARG A 190 -1.86 4.13 20.49
CA ARG A 190 -1.13 3.78 21.72
C ARG A 190 0.35 3.67 21.38
N LYS A 191 1.19 4.46 22.04
CA LYS A 191 2.65 4.46 21.88
C LYS A 191 3.31 3.82 23.10
N GLU A 192 4.24 2.91 22.87
CA GLU A 192 5.05 2.28 23.92
C GLU A 192 6.52 2.24 23.53
N GLU A 193 7.41 2.39 24.49
CA GLU A 193 8.85 2.23 24.29
C GLU A 193 9.30 0.99 25.07
N VAL A 194 10.00 0.08 24.40
CA VAL A 194 10.46 -1.18 24.99
C VAL A 194 11.97 -1.27 24.85
N PHE A 195 12.61 -1.57 25.96
CA PHE A 195 14.05 -1.72 26.09
C PHE A 195 14.37 -3.20 26.21
N THR A 196 15.12 -3.74 25.25
CA THR A 196 15.51 -5.16 25.24
C THR A 196 17.03 -5.29 25.07
N PRO A 197 17.65 -6.40 25.48
CA PRO A 197 19.04 -6.69 25.14
C PRO A 197 19.33 -6.64 23.63
N GLU A 198 18.32 -6.98 22.82
CA GLU A 198 18.34 -6.92 21.35
C GLU A 198 18.14 -5.49 20.81
N GLY A 199 17.96 -4.52 21.71
CA GLY A 199 17.93 -3.08 21.47
C GLY A 199 16.59 -2.41 21.81
N ASP A 200 16.57 -1.08 21.74
CA ASP A 200 15.39 -0.27 22.00
C ASP A 200 14.44 -0.22 20.81
N TYR A 201 13.14 -0.30 21.06
CA TYR A 201 12.06 -0.22 20.07
C TYR A 201 10.96 0.74 20.51
N VAL A 202 10.27 1.30 19.53
CA VAL A 202 9.02 2.05 19.71
C VAL A 202 7.89 1.30 19.02
N TYR A 203 6.81 1.08 19.76
CA TYR A 203 5.61 0.40 19.31
C TYR A 203 4.48 1.42 19.15
N TYR A 204 3.78 1.32 18.03
CA TYR A 204 2.56 2.07 17.76
C TYR A 204 1.42 1.10 17.50
N ILE A 205 0.27 1.29 18.15
CA ILE A 205 -0.90 0.43 17.99
C ILE A 205 -2.12 1.29 17.70
N TRP A 206 -2.74 1.04 16.55
CA TRP A 206 -4.08 1.50 16.20
C TRP A 206 -5.03 0.32 16.22
N ALA A 207 -6.16 0.46 16.92
CA ALA A 207 -7.17 -0.58 17.00
C ALA A 207 -8.56 0.04 16.93
N TYR A 208 -9.39 -0.49 16.04
CA TYR A 208 -10.75 0.00 15.80
C TYR A 208 -11.71 -1.18 15.79
N LYS A 209 -12.92 -0.96 16.30
CA LYS A 209 -14.03 -1.92 16.31
C LYS A 209 -15.15 -1.41 15.40
N ASN A 210 -15.93 -2.34 14.84
CA ASN A 210 -17.17 -2.07 14.11
C ASN A 210 -16.99 -1.04 12.96
N ILE A 211 -16.10 -1.39 12.05
CA ILE A 211 -15.68 -0.57 10.91
C ILE A 211 -16.60 -0.87 9.72
N PRO A 212 -17.42 0.09 9.27
CA PRO A 212 -18.40 -0.16 8.22
C PRO A 212 -17.77 -0.40 6.86
N ALA A 213 -18.45 -1.22 6.05
CA ALA A 213 -18.09 -1.44 4.66
C ALA A 213 -18.31 -0.16 3.83
N VAL A 214 -17.52 -0.01 2.77
CA VAL A 214 -17.65 1.08 1.81
C VAL A 214 -17.89 0.49 0.43
N ARG A 215 -19.04 0.85 -0.15
CA ARG A 215 -19.41 0.51 -1.52
C ARG A 215 -18.87 1.57 -2.47
N ASP A 216 -18.52 1.14 -3.68
CA ASP A 216 -18.08 2.06 -4.71
C ASP A 216 -19.29 2.83 -5.26
N GLU A 217 -19.20 4.16 -5.32
CA GLU A 217 -20.26 5.01 -5.90
C GLU A 217 -20.10 5.16 -7.42
N PRO A 218 -21.20 5.30 -8.18
CA PRO A 218 -21.13 5.62 -9.60
C PRO A 218 -20.26 6.86 -9.86
N TYR A 219 -19.35 6.77 -10.83
CA TYR A 219 -18.41 7.83 -11.22
C TYR A 219 -17.33 8.21 -10.19
N MET A 220 -17.17 7.45 -9.09
CA MET A 220 -16.04 7.64 -8.19
C MET A 220 -14.73 7.34 -8.91
N TYR A 221 -13.76 8.26 -8.83
CA TYR A 221 -12.48 8.10 -9.53
C TYR A 221 -11.59 7.04 -8.87
N ASN A 222 -11.32 7.20 -7.58
CA ASN A 222 -10.47 6.29 -6.82
C ASN A 222 -11.01 6.08 -5.41
N ARG A 223 -11.43 4.85 -5.12
CA ARG A 223 -11.97 4.47 -3.82
C ARG A 223 -11.02 4.73 -2.65
N TYR A 224 -9.71 4.56 -2.86
CA TYR A 224 -8.73 4.67 -1.79
C TYR A 224 -8.64 6.09 -1.19
N ASP A 225 -9.11 7.11 -1.91
CA ASP A 225 -9.13 8.48 -1.41
C ASP A 225 -10.23 8.71 -0.36
N HIS A 226 -11.20 7.80 -0.26
CA HIS A 226 -12.37 7.91 0.61
C HIS A 226 -12.33 6.93 1.80
N LEU A 227 -11.39 5.99 1.82
CA LEU A 227 -11.30 4.98 2.88
C LEU A 227 -10.53 5.49 4.09
N PHE A 228 -11.01 5.11 5.27
CA PHE A 228 -10.25 5.29 6.51
C PHE A 228 -8.90 4.57 6.43
N SER A 229 -7.82 5.33 6.57
CA SER A 229 -6.47 4.81 6.35
C SER A 229 -5.38 5.55 7.12
N ILE A 230 -4.25 4.87 7.30
CA ILE A 230 -3.03 5.41 7.89
C ILE A 230 -1.90 5.32 6.86
N TYR A 231 -1.26 6.46 6.64
CA TYR A 231 -0.10 6.63 5.77
C TYR A 231 1.13 6.89 6.64
N MET A 232 2.18 6.10 6.47
CA MET A 232 3.43 6.30 7.18
C MET A 232 4.51 6.86 6.26
N GLN A 233 5.25 7.86 6.74
CA GLN A 233 6.35 8.47 6.01
C GLN A 233 7.60 8.52 6.87
N LEU A 234 8.70 7.98 6.34
CA LEU A 234 10.02 8.07 6.98
C LEU A 234 10.55 9.51 6.86
N LEU A 235 10.78 10.16 7.99
CA LEU A 235 11.30 11.52 8.07
C LEU A 235 12.82 11.55 8.26
N SER A 236 13.34 10.66 9.07
CA SER A 236 14.77 10.54 9.33
C SER A 236 15.14 9.20 9.94
N TYR A 237 16.39 8.81 9.76
CA TYR A 237 17.04 7.76 10.53
C TYR A 237 18.25 8.34 11.26
N GLN A 238 18.43 8.00 12.53
CA GLN A 238 19.59 8.42 13.31
C GLN A 238 20.12 7.29 14.20
N ASP A 239 21.42 7.05 14.14
CA ASP A 239 22.19 6.19 15.03
C ASP A 239 23.33 7.01 15.68
N PRO A 240 24.19 6.43 16.54
CA PRO A 240 25.30 7.16 17.17
C PRO A 240 26.33 7.78 16.21
N HIS A 241 26.41 7.32 14.96
CA HIS A 241 27.40 7.70 13.97
C HIS A 241 26.79 8.42 12.75
N ASN A 242 25.54 8.14 12.41
CA ASN A 242 24.90 8.60 11.19
C ASN A 242 23.57 9.29 11.47
N LYS A 243 23.28 10.33 10.69
CA LYS A 243 21.96 10.94 10.62
C LYS A 243 21.58 11.15 9.17
N ILE A 244 20.53 10.45 8.73
CA ILE A 244 19.97 10.57 7.40
C ILE A 244 18.62 11.28 7.55
N THR A 245 18.44 12.37 6.81
CA THR A 245 17.15 13.09 6.74
C THR A 245 16.54 12.85 5.37
N PHE A 246 15.26 12.50 5.37
CA PHE A 246 14.45 12.33 4.16
C PHE A 246 13.63 13.61 3.91
N ILE A 247 12.71 13.54 2.95
CA ILE A 247 11.83 14.67 2.62
C ILE A 247 10.86 14.88 3.78
N LYS A 248 10.90 16.07 4.40
CA LYS A 248 10.03 16.44 5.53
C LYS A 248 8.97 17.46 5.14
N THR A 249 9.30 18.34 4.19
CA THR A 249 8.46 19.47 3.80
C THR A 249 8.19 19.49 2.30
N TRP A 250 7.21 20.31 1.91
CA TRP A 250 6.96 20.61 0.50
C TRP A 250 8.16 21.28 -0.17
N ASP A 251 8.90 22.13 0.55
CA ASP A 251 10.10 22.78 0.03
C ASP A 251 11.24 21.78 -0.24
N ASP A 252 11.42 20.78 0.64
CA ASP A 252 12.37 19.69 0.42
C ASP A 252 12.00 18.89 -0.83
N LEU A 253 10.70 18.58 -0.99
CA LEU A 253 10.20 17.84 -2.15
C LEU A 253 10.39 18.66 -3.43
N ALA A 254 9.98 19.93 -3.42
CA ALA A 254 10.11 20.83 -4.55
C ALA A 254 11.58 20.99 -4.96
N SER A 255 12.48 21.14 -3.99
CA SER A 255 13.92 21.22 -4.24
C SER A 255 14.47 19.93 -4.87
N LYS A 256 14.05 18.76 -4.37
CA LYS A 256 14.46 17.47 -4.92
C LYS A 256 13.93 17.27 -6.34
N ILE A 257 12.66 17.56 -6.58
CA ILE A 257 12.03 17.49 -7.91
C ILE A 257 12.69 18.47 -8.88
N LYS A 258 12.97 19.71 -8.45
CA LYS A 258 13.66 20.70 -9.28
C LYS A 258 15.06 20.22 -9.70
N LYS A 259 15.78 19.56 -8.78
CA LYS A 259 17.08 18.95 -9.09
C LYS A 259 16.95 17.79 -10.08
N GLU A 260 15.96 16.92 -9.89
CA GLU A 260 15.67 15.80 -10.80
C GLU A 260 15.33 16.27 -12.22
N TYR A 261 14.55 17.35 -12.34
CA TYR A 261 14.10 17.89 -13.62
C TYR A 261 15.01 19.00 -14.17
N LYS A 262 16.22 19.16 -13.61
CA LYS A 262 17.12 20.27 -13.95
C LYS A 262 17.35 20.41 -15.45
N SER A 263 17.54 19.30 -16.18
CA SER A 263 17.80 19.35 -17.63
C SER A 263 16.61 19.80 -18.48
N TYR A 264 15.40 19.84 -17.92
CA TYR A 264 14.21 20.43 -18.56
C TYR A 264 13.97 21.87 -18.12
N LEU A 265 14.31 22.20 -16.87
CA LEU A 265 14.12 23.54 -16.29
C LEU A 265 15.22 24.53 -16.70
N GLU A 266 16.36 24.03 -17.15
CA GLU A 266 17.49 24.82 -17.67
C GLU A 266 17.71 24.48 -19.16
N PRO A 267 17.04 25.17 -20.10
CA PRO A 267 17.00 24.78 -21.51
C PRO A 267 18.38 24.71 -22.16
N THR A 268 18.71 23.53 -22.68
CA THR A 268 19.99 23.27 -23.37
C THR A 268 19.98 23.81 -24.82
N ARG A 269 21.11 23.69 -25.52
CA ARG A 269 21.19 23.96 -26.97
C ARG A 269 20.16 23.16 -27.78
N LYS A 270 19.76 21.96 -27.33
CA LYS A 270 18.77 21.14 -28.04
C LYS A 270 17.36 21.69 -27.92
N PHE A 271 16.99 22.25 -26.77
CA PHE A 271 15.71 22.98 -26.63
C PHE A 271 15.64 24.16 -27.60
N LYS A 272 16.70 24.96 -27.70
CA LYS A 272 16.77 26.06 -28.68
C LYS A 272 16.62 25.57 -30.11
N GLY A 273 17.25 24.45 -30.46
CA GLY A 273 17.09 23.83 -31.78
C GLY A 273 15.70 23.27 -32.06
N LEU A 274 14.99 22.82 -31.02
CA LEU A 274 13.62 22.36 -31.12
C LEU A 274 12.65 23.53 -31.26
N LEU A 275 12.83 24.60 -30.48
CA LEU A 275 12.05 25.83 -30.55
C LEU A 275 12.18 26.49 -31.93
N ALA A 276 13.39 26.57 -32.48
CA ALA A 276 13.62 27.12 -33.82
C ALA A 276 12.89 26.33 -34.93
N LYS A 277 12.68 25.01 -34.75
CA LYS A 277 11.85 24.22 -35.68
C LYS A 277 10.36 24.57 -35.55
N ILE A 278 9.90 24.83 -34.33
CA ILE A 278 8.51 25.23 -34.08
C ILE A 278 8.26 26.62 -34.69
N GLU A 279 9.17 27.57 -34.49
CA GLU A 279 9.13 28.92 -35.09
C GLU A 279 9.10 28.86 -36.63
N ALA A 280 9.90 27.97 -37.23
CA ALA A 280 9.92 27.77 -38.67
C ALA A 280 8.59 27.18 -39.20
N ASP A 281 7.97 26.25 -38.45
CA ASP A 281 6.70 25.62 -38.81
C ASP A 281 5.50 26.56 -38.63
N SER A 282 5.55 27.48 -37.65
CA SER A 282 4.45 28.43 -37.37
C SER A 282 4.52 29.74 -38.18
N ALA A 283 5.65 30.03 -38.83
CA ALA A 283 5.96 31.32 -39.43
C ALA A 283 5.87 32.51 -38.45
N GLU A 284 5.98 32.25 -37.14
CA GLU A 284 5.98 33.23 -36.07
C GLU A 284 7.30 33.18 -35.30
N ALA A 285 7.86 34.35 -34.99
CA ALA A 285 9.16 34.47 -34.28
C ALA A 285 9.11 34.02 -32.81
N THR A 286 7.93 33.85 -32.24
CA THR A 286 7.73 33.38 -30.86
C THR A 286 6.48 32.53 -30.84
N PRO A 287 6.60 31.19 -30.71
CA PRO A 287 5.45 30.32 -30.79
C PRO A 287 4.52 30.52 -29.60
N THR A 288 3.21 30.45 -29.81
CA THR A 288 2.24 30.50 -28.71
C THR A 288 2.31 29.20 -27.88
N PRO A 289 1.88 29.23 -26.60
CA PRO A 289 1.76 28.01 -25.80
C PRO A 289 0.94 26.91 -26.49
N GLU A 290 -0.11 27.27 -27.25
CA GLU A 290 -0.91 26.32 -28.02
C GLU A 290 -0.13 25.68 -29.16
N GLN A 291 0.75 26.41 -29.84
CA GLN A 291 1.60 25.88 -30.90
C GLN A 291 2.65 24.91 -30.33
N ILE A 292 3.29 25.26 -29.22
CA ILE A 292 4.24 24.40 -28.52
C ILE A 292 3.52 23.14 -28.01
N TYR A 293 2.33 23.30 -27.44
CA TYR A 293 1.50 22.18 -26.99
C TYR A 293 1.17 21.22 -28.13
N ARG A 294 0.70 21.73 -29.28
CA ARG A 294 0.42 20.91 -30.47
C ARG A 294 1.66 20.21 -30.98
N PHE A 295 2.80 20.90 -31.03
CA PHE A 295 4.06 20.29 -31.42
C PHE A 295 4.41 19.09 -30.52
N VAL A 296 4.35 19.26 -29.19
CA VAL A 296 4.59 18.15 -28.25
C VAL A 296 3.53 17.06 -28.39
N GLN A 297 2.28 17.42 -28.67
CA GLN A 297 1.18 16.48 -28.85
C GLN A 297 1.36 15.58 -30.09
N GLU A 298 1.77 16.19 -31.21
CA GLU A 298 1.77 15.57 -32.54
C GLU A 298 3.13 14.98 -32.92
N ARG A 299 4.23 15.62 -32.50
CA ARG A 299 5.60 15.24 -32.92
C ARG A 299 6.34 14.38 -31.91
N VAL A 300 5.96 14.41 -30.63
CA VAL A 300 6.60 13.58 -29.59
C VAL A 300 5.77 12.32 -29.35
N ILE A 301 6.32 11.17 -29.74
CA ILE A 301 5.67 9.87 -29.64
C ILE A 301 5.54 9.45 -28.17
N ARG A 302 4.33 9.11 -27.74
CA ARG A 302 4.05 8.71 -26.35
C ARG A 302 4.55 7.29 -26.06
N LYS A 303 5.36 7.12 -25.01
CA LYS A 303 5.67 5.82 -24.39
C LYS A 303 4.57 5.43 -23.40
N SER A 304 4.29 4.13 -23.27
CA SER A 304 3.24 3.62 -22.37
C SER A 304 3.62 3.67 -20.88
N ARG A 305 4.89 3.90 -20.55
CA ARG A 305 5.37 3.91 -19.16
C ARG A 305 4.95 5.22 -18.48
N ASN A 306 4.27 5.12 -17.35
CA ASN A 306 4.02 6.25 -16.45
C ASN A 306 5.05 6.16 -15.32
N SER A 307 5.88 7.19 -15.16
CA SER A 307 6.83 7.32 -14.06
C SER A 307 6.84 8.76 -13.59
N LEU A 308 7.08 8.99 -12.30
CA LEU A 308 7.40 10.33 -11.79
C LEU A 308 8.79 10.77 -12.27
N TYR A 309 9.68 9.83 -12.58
CA TYR A 309 11.03 10.14 -13.04
C TYR A 309 11.07 10.39 -14.55
N ALA A 310 11.94 11.31 -14.95
CA ALA A 310 12.20 11.64 -16.34
C ALA A 310 13.64 11.28 -16.69
N ARG A 311 13.88 10.80 -17.90
CA ARG A 311 15.26 10.71 -18.43
C ARG A 311 15.82 12.10 -18.69
N GLU A 312 17.11 12.17 -18.98
CA GLU A 312 17.75 13.41 -19.38
C GLU A 312 17.07 14.02 -20.61
N ALA A 313 16.78 15.32 -20.55
CA ALA A 313 15.99 15.99 -21.59
C ALA A 313 16.60 15.87 -22.99
N ASN A 314 17.93 15.90 -23.08
CA ASN A 314 18.64 15.74 -24.36
C ASN A 314 18.41 14.37 -25.01
N GLU A 315 18.29 13.30 -24.23
CA GLU A 315 18.00 11.96 -24.73
C GLU A 315 16.56 11.88 -25.24
N VAL A 316 15.63 12.48 -24.50
CA VAL A 316 14.22 12.53 -24.89
C VAL A 316 14.01 13.34 -26.18
N ILE A 317 14.71 14.46 -26.33
CA ILE A 317 14.68 15.29 -27.54
C ILE A 317 15.26 14.53 -28.74
N ASP A 318 16.35 13.77 -28.57
CA ASP A 318 16.93 12.98 -29.67
C ASP A 318 15.99 11.87 -30.14
N GLU A 319 15.37 11.16 -29.20
CA GLU A 319 14.49 10.05 -29.52
C GLU A 319 13.11 10.50 -30.04
N MET A 320 12.69 11.73 -29.71
CA MET A 320 11.32 12.24 -29.88
C MET A 320 10.27 11.24 -29.35
N ARG A 321 10.62 10.51 -28.28
CA ARG A 321 9.77 9.52 -27.62
C ARG A 321 9.80 9.73 -26.12
N ALA A 322 8.64 9.98 -25.53
CA ALA A 322 8.54 10.47 -24.15
C ALA A 322 7.39 9.84 -23.35
N SER A 323 7.59 9.64 -22.05
CA SER A 323 6.54 9.33 -21.08
C SER A 323 5.57 10.50 -20.91
N LYS A 324 4.46 10.30 -20.18
CA LYS A 324 3.52 11.40 -19.88
C LYS A 324 4.22 12.56 -19.14
N VAL A 325 5.09 12.25 -18.17
CA VAL A 325 5.83 13.27 -17.41
C VAL A 325 6.88 13.96 -18.29
N GLU A 326 7.65 13.20 -19.08
CA GLU A 326 8.66 13.76 -19.99
C GLU A 326 8.03 14.71 -21.02
N ARG A 327 6.83 14.41 -21.55
CA ARG A 327 6.11 15.34 -22.47
C ARG A 327 5.69 16.62 -21.78
N ASN A 328 5.17 16.54 -20.56
CA ASN A 328 4.80 17.72 -19.78
C ASN A 328 6.05 18.58 -19.48
N LEU A 329 7.17 17.96 -19.14
CA LEU A 329 8.43 18.66 -18.89
C LEU A 329 9.02 19.27 -20.17
N LEU A 330 8.93 18.59 -21.30
CA LEU A 330 9.33 19.16 -22.60
C LEU A 330 8.49 20.39 -22.96
N PHE A 331 7.17 20.31 -22.76
CA PHE A 331 6.29 21.46 -22.95
C PHE A 331 6.72 22.63 -22.06
N LEU A 332 6.91 22.39 -20.75
CA LEU A 332 7.35 23.44 -19.81
C LEU A 332 8.72 24.03 -20.14
N GLY A 333 9.67 23.23 -20.64
CA GLY A 333 11.00 23.74 -21.03
C GLY A 333 11.05 24.46 -22.37
N LEU A 334 9.97 24.39 -23.17
CA LEU A 334 9.81 25.10 -24.43
C LEU A 334 8.99 26.40 -24.29
N LEU A 335 8.20 26.53 -23.23
CA LEU A 335 7.59 27.80 -22.81
C LEU A 335 8.67 28.76 -22.32
#